data_AF-A0A4V6N749-F1
#
_entry.id   AF-A0A4V6N749-F1
#
_cell.length_a   1.000
_cell.length_b   1.000
_cell.length_c   1.000
_cell.angle_alpha   90.00
_cell.angle_beta   90.00
_cell.angle_gamma   90.00
#
_symmetry.space_group_name_H-M   'P 1'
#
loop_
_entity.id
_entity.type
_entity.pdbx_description
1 polymer ?
#
loop_
_entity_poly.entity_id
_entity_poly.type
_entity_poly.pdbx_seq_one_letter_code
_entity_poly.pdbx_strand_id
1 'polypeptide(L)'
;MDASELCEVVAVAADVLKKMMSDSNEIIFSLGGDQSRNWNSSVQMGWHDVLTAVITDIHKLSGLCSHFEEVLADVLEANSEMTRLDFLWAFITTLNSTCLTYRAAFQTFVVAVQATVTSYDTSLANDPTEAAALRLVDTYPATVLAARVSLDFLTEIWGKLECDVAELMLWARRRCIKDDQNLPSILQSHRKLGLSIYFCNARMLDSFSETLIASE
;
A
#
# COMPACT_ATOMS: atom_id res chain seq x y z
N MET A 1 -7.37 -6.74 10.31
CA MET A 1 -6.46 -5.66 10.73
C MET A 1 -7.13 -4.77 11.72
N ASP A 2 -6.65 -4.78 12.96
CA ASP A 2 -6.85 -3.70 13.91
C ASP A 2 -5.73 -2.65 13.80
N ALA A 3 -5.81 -1.56 14.57
CA ALA A 3 -4.82 -0.49 14.49
C ALA A 3 -3.41 -0.92 14.98
N SER A 4 -3.32 -1.84 15.94
CA SER A 4 -2.02 -2.32 16.43
C SER A 4 -1.32 -3.17 15.37
N GLU A 5 -2.08 -4.08 14.77
CA GLU A 5 -1.62 -4.93 13.66
C GLU A 5 -1.16 -4.08 12.46
N LEU A 6 -1.93 -3.05 12.09
CA LEU A 6 -1.55 -2.16 11.00
C LEU A 6 -0.25 -1.39 11.30
N CYS A 7 -0.08 -0.91 12.53
CA CYS A 7 1.14 -0.19 12.93
C CYS A 7 2.39 -1.06 12.77
N GLU A 8 2.33 -2.32 13.24
CA GLU A 8 3.43 -3.27 13.10
C GLU A 8 3.75 -3.58 11.64
N VAL A 9 2.71 -3.85 10.84
CA VAL A 9 2.87 -4.17 9.41
C VAL A 9 3.44 -2.97 8.63
N VAL A 10 2.98 -1.75 8.92
CA VAL A 10 3.51 -0.52 8.32
C VAL A 10 4.99 -0.31 8.67
N ALA A 11 5.37 -0.54 9.92
CA ALA A 11 6.77 -0.42 10.34
C ALA A 11 7.67 -1.41 9.59
N VAL A 12 7.24 -2.67 9.48
CA VAL A 12 7.95 -3.69 8.70
C VAL A 12 8.04 -3.31 7.23
N ALA A 13 6.95 -2.82 6.62
CA ALA A 13 6.95 -2.40 5.22
C ALA A 13 7.93 -1.25 4.97
N ALA A 14 7.98 -0.26 5.86
CA ALA A 14 8.93 0.84 5.79
C ALA A 14 10.38 0.36 5.83
N ASP A 15 10.71 -0.56 6.74
CA ASP A 15 12.06 -1.10 6.87
C ASP A 15 12.47 -1.94 5.66
N VAL A 16 11.57 -2.74 5.10
CA VAL A 16 11.85 -3.54 3.90
C VAL A 16 12.06 -2.65 2.67
N LEU A 17 11.26 -1.59 2.50
CA LEU A 17 11.45 -0.61 1.43
C LEU A 17 12.77 0.14 1.57
N LYS A 18 13.13 0.58 2.79
CA LYS A 18 14.44 1.19 3.08
C LYS A 18 15.59 0.26 2.77
N LYS A 19 15.46 -1.03 3.11
CA LYS A 19 16.46 -2.04 2.76
C LYS A 19 16.61 -2.17 1.25
N MET A 20 15.51 -2.23 0.49
CA MET A 20 15.54 -2.27 -0.97
C MET A 20 16.32 -1.09 -1.56
N MET A 21 16.06 0.13 -1.09
CA MET A 21 16.81 1.31 -1.56
C MET A 21 18.29 1.24 -1.17
N SER A 22 18.59 0.85 0.07
CA SER A 22 19.95 0.72 0.58
C SER A 22 20.77 -0.32 -0.19
N ASP A 23 20.21 -1.50 -0.45
CA ASP A 23 20.88 -2.56 -1.22
C ASP A 23 21.23 -2.05 -2.63
N SER A 24 20.32 -1.31 -3.27
CA SER A 24 20.56 -0.73 -4.60
C SER A 24 21.73 0.26 -4.59
N ASN A 25 21.79 1.13 -3.58
CA ASN A 25 22.88 2.08 -3.42
C ASN A 25 24.22 1.37 -3.16
N GLU A 26 24.23 0.33 -2.31
CA GLU A 26 25.43 -0.46 -2.03
C GLU A 26 25.96 -1.14 -3.29
N ILE A 27 25.08 -1.65 -4.16
CA ILE A 27 25.45 -2.21 -5.46
C ILE A 27 26.12 -1.14 -6.33
N ILE A 28 25.58 0.07 -6.42
CA ILE A 28 26.19 1.16 -7.19
C ILE A 28 27.60 1.48 -6.68
N PHE A 29 27.79 1.57 -5.36
CA PHE A 29 29.10 1.84 -4.78
C PHE A 29 30.11 0.70 -4.97
N SER A 30 29.61 -0.53 -5.06
CA SER A 30 30.44 -1.73 -5.20
C SER A 30 30.80 -2.04 -6.65
N LEU A 31 30.00 -1.57 -7.62
CA LEU A 31 30.25 -1.71 -9.05
C LEU A 31 31.15 -0.59 -9.57
N GLY A 32 32.13 -0.91 -10.41
CA GLY A 32 32.97 0.08 -11.09
C GLY A 32 32.37 0.62 -12.40
N GLY A 33 32.86 1.77 -12.88
CA GLY A 33 32.76 2.18 -14.30
C GLY A 33 31.38 2.12 -14.95
N ASP A 34 31.30 1.53 -16.15
CA ASP A 34 30.07 1.42 -16.95
C ASP A 34 29.01 0.53 -16.32
N GLN A 35 29.43 -0.40 -15.46
CA GLN A 35 28.53 -1.24 -14.69
C GLN A 35 27.76 -0.43 -13.66
N SER A 36 28.38 0.46 -12.88
CA SER A 36 27.61 1.34 -11.99
C SER A 36 26.56 2.19 -12.72
N ARG A 37 26.86 2.62 -13.95
CA ARG A 37 25.94 3.42 -14.80
C ARG A 37 24.73 2.63 -15.26
N ASN A 38 24.93 1.39 -15.73
CA ASN A 38 23.84 0.54 -16.19
C ASN A 38 22.87 0.20 -15.04
N TRP A 39 23.40 -0.13 -13.86
CA TRP A 39 22.57 -0.35 -12.67
C TRP A 39 21.76 0.90 -12.32
N ASN A 40 22.42 2.07 -12.25
CA ASN A 40 21.74 3.32 -11.94
C ASN A 40 20.59 3.61 -12.94
N SER A 41 20.86 3.55 -14.25
CA SER A 41 19.83 3.83 -15.26
C SER A 41 18.67 2.83 -15.28
N SER A 42 18.94 1.55 -14.99
CA SER A 42 17.96 0.45 -15.15
C SER A 42 17.24 0.10 -13.86
N VAL A 43 17.87 0.34 -12.70
CA VAL A 43 17.38 -0.11 -11.39
C VAL A 43 17.10 1.06 -10.45
N GLN A 44 17.96 2.09 -10.41
CA GLN A 44 17.75 3.20 -9.48
C GLN A 44 16.53 4.05 -9.87
N MET A 45 16.38 4.39 -11.15
CA MET A 45 15.17 5.08 -11.61
C MET A 45 13.91 4.21 -11.45
N GLY A 46 14.04 2.90 -11.63
CA GLY A 46 12.91 1.96 -11.53
C GLY A 46 12.30 1.87 -10.13
N TRP A 47 13.09 1.93 -9.06
CA TRP A 47 12.51 1.91 -7.70
C TRP A 47 11.82 3.24 -7.34
N HIS A 48 12.25 4.37 -7.91
CA HIS A 48 11.59 5.66 -7.69
C HIS A 48 10.17 5.67 -8.28
N ASP A 49 10.00 5.10 -9.49
CA ASP A 49 8.68 4.91 -10.09
C ASP A 49 7.77 4.02 -9.22
N VAL A 50 8.35 2.97 -8.63
CA VAL A 50 7.65 2.08 -7.70
C VAL A 50 7.21 2.83 -6.43
N LEU A 51 8.10 3.60 -5.80
CA LEU A 51 7.74 4.37 -4.60
C LEU A 51 6.68 5.42 -4.90
N THR A 52 6.78 6.10 -6.04
CA THR A 52 5.76 7.06 -6.48
C THR A 52 4.39 6.40 -6.58
N ALA A 53 4.31 5.19 -7.17
CA ALA A 53 3.07 4.43 -7.24
C ALA A 53 2.56 4.02 -5.85
N VAL A 54 3.45 3.58 -4.95
CA VAL A 54 3.13 3.22 -3.56
C VAL A 54 2.56 4.42 -2.80
N ILE A 55 3.25 5.56 -2.81
CA ILE A 55 2.83 6.80 -2.15
C ILE A 55 1.47 7.27 -2.68
N THR A 56 1.29 7.24 -4.00
CA THR A 56 0.02 7.59 -4.64
C THR A 56 -1.12 6.70 -4.16
N ASP A 57 -0.90 5.39 -4.09
CA ASP A 57 -1.89 4.43 -3.64
C ASP A 57 -2.19 4.53 -2.14
N ILE A 58 -1.19 4.84 -1.31
CA ILE A 58 -1.35 5.14 0.11
C ILE A 58 -2.26 6.36 0.28
N HIS A 59 -2.02 7.46 -0.44
CA HIS A 59 -2.87 8.65 -0.36
C HIS A 59 -4.30 8.38 -0.82
N LYS A 60 -4.51 7.60 -1.88
CA LYS A 60 -5.85 7.18 -2.31
C LYS A 60 -6.57 6.40 -1.20
N LEU A 61 -5.90 5.41 -0.61
CA LEU A 61 -6.49 4.59 0.46
C LEU A 61 -6.77 5.39 1.73
N SER A 62 -5.85 6.28 2.12
CA SER A 62 -6.06 7.19 3.25
C SER A 62 -7.28 8.10 3.02
N GLY A 63 -7.39 8.68 1.82
CA GLY A 63 -8.55 9.48 1.42
C GLY A 63 -9.86 8.69 1.43
N LEU A 64 -9.85 7.44 0.94
CA LEU A 64 -11.01 6.55 1.01
C LEU A 64 -11.40 6.22 2.47
N CYS A 65 -10.42 5.93 3.32
CA CYS A 65 -10.67 5.65 4.75
C CYS A 65 -11.28 6.88 5.45
N SER A 66 -10.76 8.08 5.18
CA SER A 66 -11.26 9.33 5.75
C SER A 66 -12.67 9.65 5.26
N HIS A 67 -12.93 9.53 3.95
CA HIS A 67 -14.26 9.73 3.39
C HIS A 67 -15.25 8.68 3.91
N PHE A 68 -14.84 7.42 4.11
CA PHE A 68 -15.73 6.43 4.68
C PHE A 68 -16.13 6.78 6.12
N GLU A 69 -15.20 7.34 6.91
CA GLU A 69 -15.49 7.84 8.25
C GLU A 69 -16.59 8.89 8.26
N GLU A 70 -16.56 9.83 7.31
CA GLU A 70 -17.62 10.84 7.11
C GLU A 70 -18.95 10.17 6.71
N VAL A 71 -18.90 9.20 5.80
CA VAL A 71 -20.07 8.43 5.38
C VAL A 71 -20.70 7.66 6.54
N LEU A 72 -19.91 7.14 7.50
CA LEU A 72 -20.45 6.49 8.70
C LEU A 72 -21.29 7.45 9.53
N ALA A 73 -20.85 8.69 9.71
CA ALA A 73 -21.59 9.73 10.41
C ALA A 73 -22.91 10.06 9.68
N ASP A 74 -22.82 10.31 8.37
CA ASP A 74 -23.98 10.62 7.53
C ASP A 74 -25.03 9.49 7.53
N VAL A 75 -24.58 8.23 7.48
CA VAL A 75 -25.44 7.04 7.53
C VAL A 75 -26.12 6.89 8.90
N LEU A 76 -25.45 7.26 9.99
CA LEU A 76 -26.04 7.23 11.34
C LEU A 76 -27.10 8.30 11.54
N GLU A 77 -26.90 9.48 10.96
CA GLU A 77 -27.81 10.62 11.07
C GLU A 77 -28.99 10.55 10.09
N ALA A 78 -28.86 9.77 9.03
CA ALA A 78 -29.89 9.61 8.00
C ALA A 78 -31.22 9.03 8.54
N ASN A 79 -32.29 9.80 8.37
CA ASN A 79 -33.63 9.48 8.85
C ASN A 79 -34.43 8.51 7.95
N SER A 80 -33.90 8.14 6.79
CA SER A 80 -34.58 7.29 5.81
C SER A 80 -33.66 6.21 5.23
N GLU A 81 -34.26 5.10 4.79
CA GLU A 81 -33.55 4.01 4.08
C GLU A 81 -32.89 4.53 2.80
N MET A 82 -33.60 5.34 2.02
CA MET A 82 -33.09 5.89 0.77
C MET A 82 -31.84 6.73 1.02
N THR A 83 -31.89 7.65 1.99
CA THR A 83 -30.76 8.53 2.32
C THR A 83 -29.52 7.76 2.76
N ARG A 84 -29.67 6.73 3.59
CA ARG A 84 -28.53 5.87 3.98
C ARG A 84 -27.90 5.18 2.77
N LEU A 85 -28.74 4.67 1.86
CA LEU A 85 -28.27 3.99 0.67
C LEU A 85 -27.62 4.95 -0.32
N ASP A 86 -28.11 6.18 -0.45
CA ASP A 86 -27.51 7.19 -1.33
C ASP A 86 -26.07 7.51 -0.93
N PHE A 87 -25.81 7.72 0.36
CA PHE A 87 -24.45 7.93 0.87
C PHE A 87 -23.53 6.73 0.59
N LEU A 88 -24.01 5.51 0.89
CA LEU A 88 -23.23 4.29 0.66
C LEU A 88 -23.00 4.01 -0.83
N TRP A 89 -23.96 4.32 -1.70
CA TRP A 89 -23.82 4.19 -3.16
C TRP A 89 -22.83 5.20 -3.73
N ALA A 90 -22.83 6.44 -3.25
CA ALA A 90 -21.83 7.43 -3.65
C ALA A 90 -20.42 6.97 -3.26
N PHE A 91 -20.28 6.43 -2.05
CA PHE A 91 -19.01 5.88 -1.58
C PHE A 91 -18.54 4.68 -2.40
N ILE A 92 -19.40 3.68 -2.64
CA ILE A 92 -19.02 2.50 -3.41
C ILE A 92 -18.65 2.85 -4.86
N THR A 93 -19.28 3.89 -5.43
CA THR A 93 -18.91 4.40 -6.76
C THR A 93 -17.49 4.94 -6.77
N THR A 94 -17.12 5.72 -5.74
CA THR A 94 -15.76 6.25 -5.56
C THR A 94 -14.75 5.11 -5.38
N LEU A 95 -15.09 4.14 -4.53
CA LEU A 95 -14.26 2.97 -4.26
C LEU A 95 -14.01 2.17 -5.54
N ASN A 96 -15.05 1.83 -6.29
CA ASN A 96 -14.94 1.06 -7.55
C ASN A 96 -14.18 1.80 -8.66
N SER A 97 -14.12 3.13 -8.61
CA SER A 97 -13.33 3.93 -9.56
C SER A 97 -11.85 4.04 -9.17
N THR A 98 -11.49 3.64 -7.95
CA THR A 98 -10.12 3.70 -7.45
C THR A 98 -9.37 2.43 -7.83
N CYS A 99 -8.17 2.59 -8.38
CA CYS A 99 -7.29 1.47 -8.73
C CYS A 99 -5.92 1.64 -8.07
N LEU A 100 -5.47 0.57 -7.40
CA LEU A 100 -4.11 0.46 -6.89
C LEU A 100 -3.17 0.01 -8.00
N THR A 101 -2.08 0.73 -8.16
CA THR A 101 -1.09 0.62 -9.24
C THR A 101 0.25 0.04 -8.79
N TYR A 102 0.56 0.04 -7.48
CA TYR A 102 1.86 -0.38 -6.95
C TYR A 102 2.25 -1.80 -7.36
N ARG A 103 1.31 -2.75 -7.36
CA ARG A 103 1.60 -4.15 -7.76
C ARG A 103 2.09 -4.24 -9.20
N ALA A 104 1.46 -3.48 -10.10
CA ALA A 104 1.87 -3.44 -11.51
C ALA A 104 3.24 -2.76 -11.67
N ALA A 105 3.50 -1.68 -10.92
CA ALA A 105 4.81 -1.02 -10.90
C ALA A 105 5.91 -1.99 -10.42
N PHE A 106 5.69 -2.70 -9.31
CA PHE A 106 6.62 -3.72 -8.82
C PHE A 106 6.83 -4.85 -9.82
N GLN A 107 5.78 -5.32 -10.50
CA GLN A 107 5.92 -6.38 -11.50
C GLN A 107 6.82 -5.95 -12.66
N THR A 108 6.62 -4.73 -13.18
CA THR A 108 7.49 -4.14 -14.21
C THR A 108 8.93 -4.01 -13.71
N PHE A 109 9.10 -3.55 -12.47
CA PHE A 109 10.41 -3.35 -11.87
C PHE A 109 11.16 -4.67 -11.64
N VAL A 110 10.51 -5.72 -11.16
CA VAL A 110 11.12 -7.05 -11.00
C VAL A 110 11.63 -7.58 -12.33
N VAL A 111 10.85 -7.43 -13.41
CA VAL A 111 11.28 -7.86 -14.75
C VAL A 111 12.51 -7.08 -15.22
N ALA A 112 12.54 -5.76 -15.01
CA ALA A 112 13.69 -4.92 -15.35
C ALA A 112 14.95 -5.30 -14.54
N VAL A 113 14.79 -5.55 -13.24
CA VAL A 113 15.86 -6.02 -12.35
C VAL A 113 16.39 -7.37 -12.80
N GLN A 114 15.53 -8.35 -13.08
CA GLN A 114 15.96 -9.69 -13.53
C GLN A 114 16.72 -9.64 -14.87
N ALA A 115 16.27 -8.81 -15.81
CA ALA A 115 16.98 -8.59 -17.06
C ALA A 115 18.36 -7.94 -16.82
N THR A 116 18.43 -6.99 -15.90
CA THR A 116 19.67 -6.33 -15.48
C THR A 116 20.62 -7.36 -14.88
N VAL A 117 20.22 -8.11 -13.86
CA VAL A 117 21.03 -9.16 -13.22
C VAL A 117 21.60 -10.15 -14.23
N THR A 118 20.77 -10.63 -15.17
CA THR A 118 21.23 -11.56 -16.24
C THR A 118 22.35 -10.95 -17.10
N SER A 119 22.31 -9.64 -17.35
CA SER A 119 23.37 -8.93 -18.08
C SER A 119 24.67 -8.80 -17.27
N TYR A 120 24.59 -8.75 -15.94
CA TYR A 120 25.74 -8.77 -15.04
C TYR A 120 26.38 -10.14 -14.98
N ASP A 121 25.60 -11.22 -14.84
CA ASP A 121 26.11 -12.60 -14.88
C ASP A 121 26.95 -12.86 -16.14
N THR A 122 26.51 -12.31 -17.27
CA THR A 122 27.20 -12.47 -18.55
C THR A 122 28.49 -11.63 -18.63
N SER A 123 28.52 -10.46 -18.00
CA SER A 123 29.65 -9.51 -18.08
C SER A 123 30.71 -9.73 -16.99
N LEU A 124 30.33 -10.27 -15.83
CA LEU A 124 31.20 -10.46 -14.67
C LEU A 124 31.73 -11.88 -14.48
N ALA A 125 31.31 -12.85 -15.32
CA ALA A 125 31.87 -14.21 -15.32
C ALA A 125 33.41 -14.28 -15.48
N ASN A 126 34.06 -13.16 -15.83
CA ASN A 126 35.50 -13.06 -16.05
C ASN A 126 36.26 -12.19 -15.02
N ASP A 127 35.60 -11.56 -14.03
CA ASP A 127 36.27 -10.69 -13.06
C ASP A 127 36.02 -11.11 -11.59
N PRO A 128 37.01 -11.75 -10.93
CA PRO A 128 36.87 -12.22 -9.55
C PRO A 128 36.96 -11.11 -8.49
N THR A 129 37.26 -9.86 -8.86
CA THR A 129 37.43 -8.76 -7.89
C THR A 129 36.12 -8.18 -7.37
N GLU A 130 34.98 -8.53 -7.99
CA GLU A 130 33.65 -7.98 -7.65
C GLU A 130 32.71 -8.99 -6.96
N ALA A 131 33.24 -10.09 -6.39
CA ALA A 131 32.43 -11.19 -5.83
C ALA A 131 31.39 -10.76 -4.77
N ALA A 132 31.65 -9.70 -3.99
CA ALA A 132 30.70 -9.16 -3.02
C ALA A 132 29.56 -8.38 -3.69
N ALA A 133 29.87 -7.59 -4.74
CA ALA A 133 28.89 -6.86 -5.53
C ALA A 133 27.95 -7.82 -6.28
N LEU A 134 28.52 -8.89 -6.87
CA LEU A 134 27.78 -9.96 -7.52
C LEU A 134 26.74 -10.59 -6.59
N ARG A 135 27.13 -10.92 -5.36
CA ARG A 135 26.20 -11.50 -4.39
C ARG A 135 25.03 -10.56 -4.07
N LEU A 136 25.28 -9.24 -4.00
CA LEU A 136 24.21 -8.26 -3.78
C LEU A 136 23.31 -8.16 -5.03
N VAL A 137 23.89 -8.11 -6.23
CA VAL A 137 23.17 -8.13 -7.51
C VAL A 137 22.26 -9.36 -7.61
N ASP A 138 22.76 -10.55 -7.29
CA ASP A 138 22.00 -11.82 -7.34
C ASP A 138 20.84 -11.87 -6.34
N THR A 139 21.00 -11.24 -5.18
CA THR A 139 20.00 -11.26 -4.11
C THR A 139 18.98 -10.12 -4.21
N TYR A 140 19.30 -9.06 -4.97
CA TYR A 140 18.44 -7.89 -5.13
C TYR A 140 17.02 -8.20 -5.64
N PRO A 141 16.78 -9.10 -6.62
CA PRO A 141 15.42 -9.49 -7.01
C PRO A 141 14.56 -9.99 -5.84
N ALA A 142 15.17 -10.71 -4.87
CA ALA A 142 14.47 -11.19 -3.69
C ALA A 142 14.11 -10.04 -2.73
N THR A 143 14.98 -9.04 -2.59
CA THR A 143 14.69 -7.83 -1.82
C THR A 143 13.51 -7.05 -2.43
N VAL A 144 13.47 -6.91 -3.76
CA VAL A 144 12.35 -6.25 -4.46
C VAL A 144 11.03 -7.00 -4.25
N LEU A 145 11.05 -8.34 -4.33
CA LEU A 145 9.87 -9.15 -4.07
C LEU A 145 9.40 -9.05 -2.61
N ALA A 146 10.33 -9.03 -1.64
CA ALA A 146 10.01 -8.83 -0.23
C ALA A 146 9.33 -7.47 -0.01
N ALA A 147 9.83 -6.40 -0.64
CA ALA A 147 9.21 -5.09 -0.60
C ALA A 147 7.78 -5.10 -1.14
N ARG A 148 7.53 -5.76 -2.29
CA ARG A 148 6.18 -5.91 -2.83
C ARG A 148 5.23 -6.62 -1.86
N VAL A 149 5.68 -7.74 -1.29
CA VAL A 149 4.87 -8.54 -0.35
C VAL A 149 4.59 -7.76 0.93
N SER A 150 5.56 -6.99 1.41
CA SER A 150 5.38 -6.15 2.61
C SER A 150 4.28 -5.09 2.45
N LEU A 151 3.86 -4.78 1.22
CA LEU A 151 2.78 -3.84 0.89
C LEU A 151 1.42 -4.52 0.64
N ASP A 152 1.31 -5.84 0.76
CA ASP A 152 0.04 -6.55 0.51
C ASP A 152 -1.09 -6.10 1.47
N PHE A 153 -0.74 -5.54 2.63
CA PHE A 153 -1.69 -4.92 3.57
C PHE A 153 -2.51 -3.78 2.94
N LEU A 154 -1.99 -3.06 1.94
CA LEU A 154 -2.75 -2.02 1.21
C LEU A 154 -3.97 -2.63 0.52
N THR A 155 -3.80 -3.82 -0.05
CA THR A 155 -4.90 -4.57 -0.68
C THR A 155 -5.86 -5.14 0.36
N GLU A 156 -5.35 -5.53 1.53
CA GLU A 156 -6.19 -6.00 2.64
C GLU A 156 -7.07 -4.88 3.22
N ILE A 157 -6.54 -3.66 3.38
CA ILE A 157 -7.33 -2.49 3.79
C ILE A 157 -8.43 -2.22 2.75
N TRP A 158 -8.08 -2.21 1.47
CA TRP A 158 -9.06 -2.01 0.40
C TRP A 158 -10.16 -3.08 0.42
N GLY A 159 -9.80 -4.36 0.46
CA GLY A 159 -10.77 -5.46 0.50
C GLY A 159 -11.65 -5.43 1.76
N LYS A 160 -11.09 -5.04 2.91
CA LYS A 160 -11.87 -4.87 4.15
C LYS A 160 -12.88 -3.72 4.02
N LEU A 161 -12.48 -2.61 3.40
CA LEU A 161 -13.36 -1.47 3.13
C LEU A 161 -14.54 -1.88 2.23
N GLU A 162 -14.28 -2.66 1.18
CA GLU A 162 -15.34 -3.22 0.33
C GLU A 162 -16.33 -4.09 1.11
N CYS A 163 -15.82 -5.00 1.94
CA CYS A 163 -16.65 -5.87 2.76
C CYS A 163 -17.51 -5.07 3.75
N ASP A 164 -16.92 -4.11 4.46
CA ASP A 164 -17.63 -3.31 5.47
C ASP A 164 -18.71 -2.44 4.80
N VAL A 165 -18.43 -1.81 3.65
CA VAL A 165 -19.44 -1.05 2.88
C VAL A 165 -20.59 -1.97 2.44
N ALA A 166 -20.29 -3.16 1.92
CA ALA A 166 -21.31 -4.12 1.50
C ALA A 166 -22.20 -4.58 2.67
N GLU A 167 -21.61 -4.83 3.84
CA GLU A 167 -22.36 -5.14 5.07
C GLU A 167 -23.29 -3.98 5.45
N LEU A 168 -22.79 -2.74 5.39
CA LEU A 168 -23.59 -1.56 5.67
C LEU A 168 -24.74 -1.39 4.69
N MET A 169 -24.53 -1.65 3.39
CA MET A 169 -25.59 -1.57 2.39
C MET A 169 -26.70 -2.60 2.65
N LEU A 170 -26.34 -3.83 3.06
CA LEU A 170 -27.31 -4.86 3.42
C LEU A 170 -28.11 -4.48 4.67
N TRP A 171 -27.45 -3.85 5.65
CA TRP A 171 -28.11 -3.35 6.84
C TRP A 171 -29.01 -2.14 6.54
N ALA A 172 -28.53 -1.19 5.75
CA ALA A 172 -29.23 0.06 5.45
C ALA A 172 -30.58 -0.15 4.77
N ARG A 173 -30.72 -1.23 3.97
CA ARG A 173 -31.96 -1.69 3.31
C ARG A 173 -33.07 -2.19 4.23
N ARG A 174 -32.84 -2.29 5.55
CA ARG A 174 -33.85 -2.82 6.47
C ARG A 174 -34.92 -1.74 6.76
N ARG A 175 -36.17 -2.01 6.38
CA ARG A 175 -37.34 -1.10 6.51
C ARG A 175 -37.64 -0.56 7.92
N CYS A 176 -37.21 -1.26 8.97
CA CYS A 176 -37.52 -0.94 10.37
C CYS A 176 -36.27 -1.00 11.23
N ILE A 177 -35.40 0.02 11.14
CA ILE A 177 -34.28 0.19 12.07
C ILE A 177 -34.85 0.85 13.33
N LYS A 178 -35.59 0.08 14.13
CA LYS A 178 -36.20 0.59 15.37
C LYS A 178 -35.34 0.40 16.61
N ASP A 179 -34.29 -0.43 16.54
CA ASP A 179 -33.44 -0.70 17.69
C ASP A 179 -31.96 -0.79 17.30
N ASP A 180 -31.14 -0.17 18.14
CA ASP A 180 -29.67 -0.19 18.13
C ASP A 180 -29.08 -1.61 18.22
N GLN A 181 -29.90 -2.61 18.55
CA GLN A 181 -29.49 -4.00 18.78
C GLN A 181 -28.96 -4.71 17.52
N ASN A 182 -29.17 -4.15 16.31
CA ASN A 182 -28.74 -4.77 15.05
C ASN A 182 -27.83 -3.86 14.21
N LEU A 183 -27.20 -2.86 14.82
CA LEU A 183 -26.27 -1.97 14.13
C LEU A 183 -24.98 -2.73 13.76
N PRO A 184 -24.46 -2.64 12.53
CA PRO A 184 -23.17 -3.20 12.15
C PRO A 184 -22.05 -2.74 13.09
N SER A 185 -21.09 -3.62 13.33
CA SER A 185 -20.02 -3.40 14.32
C SER A 185 -19.28 -2.08 14.12
N ILE A 186 -19.11 -1.67 12.86
CA ILE A 186 -18.41 -0.45 12.53
C ILE A 186 -19.20 0.82 12.84
N LEU A 187 -20.51 0.81 12.59
CA LEU A 187 -21.40 1.90 12.99
C LEU A 187 -21.55 1.95 14.52
N GLN A 188 -21.50 0.81 15.21
CA GLN A 188 -21.49 0.79 16.68
C GLN A 188 -20.24 1.45 17.25
N SER A 189 -19.07 1.12 16.68
CA SER A 189 -17.80 1.71 17.08
C SER A 189 -17.82 3.23 16.85
N HIS A 190 -18.20 3.65 15.65
CA HIS A 190 -18.29 5.08 15.30
C HIS A 190 -19.27 5.82 16.20
N ARG A 191 -20.48 5.30 16.44
CA ARG A 191 -21.45 5.95 17.34
C ARG A 191 -20.93 6.09 18.77
N LYS A 192 -20.22 5.08 19.30
CA LYS A 192 -19.73 5.08 20.68
C LYS A 192 -18.51 5.98 20.88
N LEU A 193 -17.61 6.02 19.90
CA LEU A 193 -16.29 6.64 20.03
C LEU A 193 -16.16 7.94 19.21
N GLY A 194 -17.13 8.24 18.35
CA GLY A 194 -17.02 9.27 17.32
C GLY A 194 -16.04 8.91 16.20
N LEU A 195 -15.44 7.71 16.24
CA LEU A 195 -14.37 7.27 15.36
C LEU A 195 -14.51 5.76 15.08
N SER A 196 -14.12 5.34 13.87
CA SER A 196 -13.98 3.94 13.48
C SER A 196 -12.51 3.55 13.29
N ILE A 197 -12.29 2.28 12.93
CA ILE A 197 -10.96 1.82 12.55
C ILE A 197 -10.39 2.57 11.34
N TYR A 198 -11.23 3.08 10.44
CA TYR A 198 -10.78 3.76 9.23
C TYR A 198 -10.15 5.13 9.53
N PHE A 199 -10.58 5.82 10.59
CA PHE A 199 -9.86 6.98 11.08
C PHE A 199 -8.39 6.65 11.44
N CYS A 200 -8.18 5.57 12.18
CA CYS A 200 -6.82 5.13 12.54
C CYS A 200 -6.02 4.71 11.31
N ASN A 201 -6.65 3.95 10.39
CA ASN A 201 -6.00 3.51 9.16
C ASN A 201 -5.56 4.69 8.29
N ALA A 202 -6.40 5.71 8.12
CA ALA A 202 -6.05 6.92 7.38
C ALA A 202 -4.79 7.59 7.97
N ARG A 203 -4.77 7.81 9.28
CA ARG A 203 -3.62 8.43 9.95
C ARG A 203 -2.34 7.61 9.85
N MET A 204 -2.44 6.27 9.94
CA MET A 204 -1.28 5.39 9.79
C MET A 204 -0.76 5.39 8.36
N LEU A 205 -1.65 5.40 7.36
CA LEU A 205 -1.30 5.49 5.95
C LEU A 205 -0.63 6.84 5.64
N ASP A 206 -1.14 7.96 6.16
CA ASP A 206 -0.52 9.28 5.98
C ASP A 206 0.88 9.32 6.61
N SER A 207 1.03 8.83 7.84
CA SER A 207 2.33 8.77 8.52
C SER A 207 3.33 7.84 7.79
N PHE A 208 2.83 6.76 7.20
CA PHE A 208 3.64 5.88 6.36
C PHE A 208 4.13 6.60 5.11
N SER A 209 3.25 7.33 4.42
CA SER A 209 3.60 8.15 3.26
C SER A 209 4.71 9.17 3.59
N GLU A 210 4.56 9.90 4.70
CA GLU A 210 5.57 10.86 5.17
C GLU A 210 6.92 10.18 5.44
N THR A 211 6.90 8.98 6.03
CA THR A 211 8.11 8.20 6.30
C THR A 211 8.81 7.78 5.01
N LEU A 212 8.05 7.39 3.98
CA LEU A 212 8.61 7.03 2.68
C LEU A 212 9.22 8.25 1.98
N ILE A 213 8.52 9.38 1.96
CA ILE A 213 9.01 10.63 1.37
C ILE A 213 10.30 11.11 2.06
N ALA A 214 10.38 10.99 3.39
CA ALA A 214 11.59 11.34 4.15
C ALA A 214 12.77 10.38 3.93
N SER A 215 12.53 9.22 3.30
CA SER A 215 13.55 8.21 3.01
C SER A 215 14.12 8.30 1.59
N GLU A 216 13.55 9.15 0.73
CA GLU A 216 14.11 9.53 -0.58
C GLU A 216 15.29 10.49 -0.43
#